data_AF-Q4BZL5-F1
#
_entry.id   AF-Q4BZL5-F1
#
_cell.length_a   1.000
_cell.length_b   1.000
_cell.length_c   1.000
_cell.angle_alpha   90.00
_cell.angle_beta   90.00
_cell.angle_gamma   90.00
#
_symmetry.space_group_name_H-M   'P 1'
#
loop_
_entity.id
_entity.type
_entity.pdbx_description
1 polymer ?
#
loop_
_entity_poly.entity_id
_entity_poly.type
_entity_poly.pdbx_seq_one_letter_code
_entity_poly.pdbx_strand_id
1 'polypeptide(L)'
;MELNRKNSIRHTLKSIEHDGKTIDPGFDFLGFNIRSYPVGKHHSGKTGGNSKWGIESKAIGFKTLIKPSKKKILAHHEAIKEVVKANKKAPQEVLIARLNPIIRGWCNYYRTVTSRETFSSEDSILWNTLRAWTVNRKKKETPLYDALKKYFSYGKQGKWTFQTREYVLYHHTETEIKRHTLVKPESSPYDGNWTYWSKRRGTYTGTPARVAKLLKKQKGICPQCKQHFTPEDLIEVDHIIPKSKGGKDTYNNLQALHRHCHDAKSKNDYLYDWHL
;
A
#
# COMPACT_ATOMS: atom_id res chain seq x y z
N MET A 1 26.82 -25.85 12.19
CA MET A 1 26.06 -25.62 10.94
C MET A 1 24.86 -24.74 11.25
N GLU A 2 24.96 -23.43 11.04
CA GLU A 2 23.80 -22.53 11.09
C GLU A 2 22.93 -22.80 9.85
N LEU A 3 21.86 -23.57 10.02
CA LEU A 3 20.83 -23.71 8.99
C LEU A 3 20.25 -22.32 8.70
N ASN A 4 20.49 -21.87 7.48
CA ASN A 4 19.92 -20.67 6.90
C ASN A 4 18.39 -20.73 7.10
N ARG A 5 17.86 -20.01 8.11
CA ARG A 5 16.42 -19.95 8.51
C ARG A 5 15.46 -19.53 7.39
N LYS A 6 15.93 -19.37 6.15
CA LYS A 6 15.18 -18.77 5.06
C LYS A 6 14.04 -19.63 4.54
N ASN A 7 14.11 -20.97 4.60
CA ASN A 7 13.10 -21.85 3.97
C ASN A 7 12.65 -23.05 4.84
N SER A 8 12.44 -22.86 6.16
CA SER A 8 11.82 -23.92 6.98
C SER A 8 10.33 -24.04 6.65
N ILE A 9 9.83 -25.27 6.43
CA ILE A 9 8.41 -25.52 6.20
C ILE A 9 7.65 -25.16 7.48
N ARG A 10 6.66 -24.26 7.36
CA ARG A 10 5.83 -23.79 8.48
C ARG A 10 4.38 -24.18 8.23
N HIS A 11 3.70 -24.59 9.28
CA HIS A 11 2.26 -24.81 9.23
C HIS A 11 1.53 -23.53 9.67
N THR A 12 0.46 -23.14 8.97
CA THR A 12 -0.24 -21.87 9.25
C THR A 12 -1.24 -22.00 10.40
N LEU A 13 -1.72 -23.20 10.73
CA LEU A 13 -2.83 -23.43 11.66
C LEU A 13 -2.43 -24.16 12.97
N LYS A 14 -1.39 -24.98 12.93
CA LYS A 14 -0.98 -25.90 13.99
C LYS A 14 0.49 -25.66 14.30
N SER A 15 0.86 -25.81 15.56
CA SER A 15 2.26 -25.79 15.96
C SER A 15 2.96 -27.04 15.42
N ILE A 16 4.25 -26.90 15.13
CA ILE A 16 5.09 -28.02 14.69
C ILE A 16 6.29 -28.14 15.62
N GLU A 17 6.77 -29.35 15.81
CA GLU A 17 8.07 -29.59 16.44
C GLU A 17 9.14 -29.69 15.37
N HIS A 18 10.23 -28.94 15.55
CA HIS A 18 11.39 -29.00 14.68
C HIS A 18 12.64 -28.74 15.52
N ASP A 19 13.63 -29.63 15.42
CA ASP A 19 14.87 -29.61 16.21
C ASP A 19 14.63 -29.48 17.73
N GLY A 20 13.65 -30.23 18.26
CA GLY A 20 13.30 -30.22 19.69
C GLY A 20 12.65 -28.92 20.18
N LYS A 21 12.25 -28.02 19.27
CA LYS A 21 11.55 -26.77 19.61
C LYS A 21 10.14 -26.76 19.03
N THR A 22 9.18 -26.41 19.86
CA THR A 22 7.82 -26.09 19.42
C THR A 22 7.82 -24.74 18.71
N ILE A 23 7.34 -24.73 17.47
CA ILE A 23 7.21 -23.54 16.65
C ILE A 23 5.73 -23.21 16.49
N ASP A 24 5.40 -21.97 16.83
CA ASP A 24 4.04 -21.44 16.70
C ASP A 24 3.55 -21.44 15.24
N PRO A 25 2.22 -21.54 15.03
CA PRO A 25 1.64 -21.47 13.70
C PRO A 25 1.88 -20.12 13.03
N GLY A 26 2.09 -20.19 11.72
CA GLY A 26 2.25 -19.02 10.86
C GLY A 26 3.71 -18.67 10.59
N PHE A 27 3.90 -17.75 9.64
CA PHE A 27 5.23 -17.34 9.21
C PHE A 27 5.22 -15.93 8.63
N ASP A 28 6.41 -15.33 8.59
CA ASP A 28 6.61 -14.02 8.00
C ASP A 28 7.17 -14.14 6.59
N PHE A 29 6.53 -13.49 5.62
CA PHE A 29 6.99 -13.42 4.23
C PHE A 29 6.75 -12.02 3.67
N LEU A 30 7.78 -11.43 3.04
CA LEU A 30 7.75 -10.06 2.49
C LEU A 30 7.19 -8.99 3.46
N GLY A 31 7.37 -9.20 4.76
CA GLY A 31 6.90 -8.29 5.80
C GLY A 31 5.45 -8.49 6.23
N PHE A 32 4.79 -9.55 5.77
CA PHE A 32 3.46 -9.98 6.19
C PHE A 32 3.57 -11.21 7.09
N ASN A 33 2.80 -11.22 8.17
CA ASN A 33 2.56 -12.42 8.96
C ASN A 33 1.32 -13.13 8.43
N ILE A 34 1.47 -14.41 8.05
CA ILE A 34 0.40 -15.24 7.52
C ILE A 34 0.12 -16.33 8.57
N ARG A 35 -1.08 -16.30 9.15
CA ARG A 35 -1.51 -17.28 10.15
C ARG A 35 -2.98 -17.63 9.99
N SER A 36 -3.29 -18.90 10.20
CA SER A 36 -4.64 -19.45 10.26
C SER A 36 -5.04 -19.65 11.71
N TYR A 37 -6.27 -19.28 12.03
CA TYR A 37 -6.84 -19.34 13.37
C TYR A 37 -8.06 -20.28 13.34
N PRO A 38 -8.15 -21.28 14.23
CA PRO A 38 -9.35 -22.08 14.37
C PRO A 38 -10.56 -21.18 14.67
N VAL A 39 -11.70 -21.43 14.03
CA VAL A 39 -12.92 -20.66 14.25
C VAL A 39 -14.14 -21.57 14.24
N GLY A 40 -15.19 -21.18 14.98
CA GLY A 40 -16.46 -21.91 15.00
C GLY A 40 -17.23 -21.82 13.67
N LYS A 41 -18.28 -22.64 13.57
CA LYS A 41 -19.11 -22.81 12.36
C LYS A 41 -19.70 -21.50 11.78
N HIS A 42 -19.94 -20.49 12.63
CA HIS A 42 -20.51 -19.20 12.22
C HIS A 42 -19.48 -18.19 11.69
N HIS A 43 -18.19 -18.42 11.94
CA HIS A 43 -17.10 -17.53 11.51
C HIS A 43 -16.18 -18.16 10.45
N SER A 44 -16.36 -19.45 10.19
CA SER A 44 -15.60 -20.17 9.18
C SER A 44 -16.12 -19.89 7.78
N GLY A 45 -15.19 -19.72 6.83
CA GLY A 45 -15.54 -19.81 5.43
C GLY A 45 -15.97 -21.22 5.06
N LYS A 46 -16.64 -21.38 3.92
CA LYS A 46 -16.94 -22.69 3.36
C LYS A 46 -16.06 -22.97 2.15
N THR A 47 -15.79 -24.24 1.88
CA THR A 47 -15.23 -24.68 0.62
C THR A 47 -16.19 -24.31 -0.51
N GLY A 48 -15.64 -24.01 -1.69
CA GLY A 48 -16.46 -23.90 -2.89
C GLY A 48 -17.28 -25.17 -3.08
N GLY A 49 -18.53 -25.01 -3.49
CA GLY A 49 -19.42 -26.11 -3.86
C GLY A 49 -19.94 -25.89 -5.26
N ASN A 50 -20.20 -26.98 -5.99
CA ASN A 50 -20.83 -26.92 -7.28
C ASN A 50 -21.87 -28.05 -7.36
N SER A 51 -23.13 -27.69 -7.12
CA SER A 51 -24.26 -28.62 -7.14
C SER A 51 -24.40 -29.33 -8.50
N LYS A 52 -24.01 -28.67 -9.60
CA LYS A 52 -24.00 -29.26 -10.95
C LYS A 52 -23.06 -30.47 -11.05
N TRP A 53 -21.98 -30.49 -10.28
CA TRP A 53 -21.00 -31.59 -10.25
C TRP A 53 -21.06 -32.42 -8.96
N GLY A 54 -22.12 -32.28 -8.16
CA GLY A 54 -22.28 -33.01 -6.89
C GLY A 54 -21.29 -32.62 -5.77
N ILE A 55 -20.65 -31.46 -5.86
CA ILE A 55 -19.64 -31.02 -4.88
C ILE A 55 -20.32 -30.19 -3.80
N GLU A 56 -20.42 -30.76 -2.60
CA GLU A 56 -20.98 -30.07 -1.43
C GLU A 56 -20.02 -29.05 -0.81
N SER A 57 -20.59 -27.95 -0.33
CA SER A 57 -19.87 -26.90 0.39
C SER A 57 -19.69 -27.29 1.87
N LYS A 58 -18.45 -27.42 2.33
CA LYS A 58 -18.09 -27.83 3.70
C LYS A 58 -17.44 -26.69 4.47
N ALA A 59 -17.61 -26.62 5.78
CA ALA A 59 -16.94 -25.62 6.60
C ALA A 59 -15.42 -25.88 6.66
N ILE A 60 -14.60 -24.84 6.52
CA ILE A 60 -13.13 -24.94 6.50
C ILE A 60 -12.55 -25.16 7.91
N GLY A 61 -13.23 -24.68 8.95
CA GLY A 61 -12.82 -24.79 10.36
C GLY A 61 -11.79 -23.76 10.83
N PHE A 62 -11.25 -22.93 9.93
CA PHE A 62 -10.29 -21.87 10.28
C PHE A 62 -10.47 -20.61 9.43
N LYS A 63 -9.84 -19.52 9.87
CA LYS A 63 -9.74 -18.26 9.13
C LYS A 63 -8.28 -17.83 9.04
N THR A 64 -7.80 -17.60 7.82
CA THR A 64 -6.46 -17.05 7.60
C THR A 64 -6.49 -15.53 7.68
N LEU A 65 -5.66 -14.96 8.54
CA LEU A 65 -5.44 -13.53 8.62
C LEU A 65 -4.01 -13.23 8.19
N ILE A 66 -3.91 -12.34 7.21
CA ILE A 66 -2.64 -11.74 6.81
C ILE A 66 -2.57 -10.38 7.49
N LYS A 67 -1.52 -10.17 8.28
CA LYS A 67 -1.29 -8.93 9.04
C LYS A 67 0.12 -8.40 8.75
N PRO A 68 0.41 -7.11 8.99
CA PRO A 68 1.79 -6.64 9.02
C PRO A 68 2.59 -7.46 10.05
N SER A 69 3.79 -7.91 9.68
CA SER A 69 4.65 -8.67 10.60
C SER A 69 5.12 -7.80 11.76
N LYS A 70 5.29 -8.39 12.95
CA LYS A 70 5.78 -7.68 14.15
C LYS A 70 7.09 -6.95 13.89
N LYS A 71 8.01 -7.59 13.14
CA LYS A 71 9.30 -6.99 12.75
C LYS A 71 9.13 -5.71 11.93
N LYS A 72 8.18 -5.69 10.99
CA LYS A 72 7.93 -4.51 10.13
C LYS A 72 7.13 -3.42 10.82
N ILE A 73 6.27 -3.78 11.77
CA ILE A 73 5.62 -2.82 12.66
C ILE A 73 6.67 -2.11 13.50
N LEU A 74 7.57 -2.85 14.15
CA LEU A 74 8.64 -2.26 14.96
C LEU A 74 9.58 -1.37 14.13
N ALA A 75 9.98 -1.81 12.94
CA ALA A 75 10.81 -1.00 12.04
C ALA A 75 10.13 0.33 11.66
N HIS A 76 8.80 0.34 11.54
CA HIS A 76 8.03 1.57 11.29
C HIS A 76 7.99 2.49 12.51
N HIS A 77 7.84 1.92 13.73
CA HIS A 77 7.97 2.69 14.97
C HIS A 77 9.33 3.38 15.05
N GLU A 78 10.39 2.64 14.78
CA GLU A 78 11.77 3.14 14.80
C GLU A 78 11.97 4.26 13.78
N ALA A 79 11.49 4.07 12.55
CA ALA A 79 11.56 5.11 11.52
C ALA A 79 10.86 6.42 11.94
N ILE A 80 9.66 6.33 12.52
CA ILE A 80 8.94 7.49 13.05
C ILE A 80 9.73 8.14 14.19
N LYS A 81 10.18 7.33 15.16
CA LYS A 81 10.94 7.82 16.33
C LYS A 81 12.21 8.53 15.93
N GLU A 82 12.99 8.00 14.99
CA GLU A 82 14.22 8.62 14.52
C GLU A 82 13.94 9.95 13.81
N VAL A 83 12.87 10.05 13.02
CA VAL A 83 12.46 11.34 12.43
C VAL A 83 12.10 12.35 13.52
N VAL A 84 11.31 11.97 14.52
CA VAL A 84 10.96 12.89 15.63
C VAL A 84 12.20 13.29 16.43
N LYS A 85 13.11 12.35 16.68
CA LYS A 85 14.35 12.58 17.44
C LYS A 85 15.32 13.50 16.70
N ALA A 86 15.47 13.36 15.39
CA ALA A 86 16.27 14.25 14.56
C ALA A 86 15.67 15.67 14.48
N ASN A 87 14.35 15.79 14.65
CA ASN A 87 13.60 17.04 14.50
C ASN A 87 13.07 17.60 15.82
N LYS A 88 13.74 17.35 16.96
CA LYS A 88 13.33 17.84 18.29
C LYS A 88 13.13 19.35 18.34
N LYS A 89 14.04 20.11 17.73
CA LYS A 89 14.03 21.58 17.70
C LYS A 89 13.40 22.16 16.43
N ALA A 90 13.12 21.34 15.42
CA ALA A 90 12.58 21.79 14.14
C ALA A 90 11.18 22.44 14.29
N PRO A 91 10.78 23.28 13.32
CA PRO A 91 9.41 23.75 13.21
C PRO A 91 8.41 22.60 13.01
N GLN A 92 7.15 22.84 13.36
CA GLN A 92 6.08 21.83 13.34
C GLN A 92 5.83 21.32 11.90
N GLU A 93 5.79 22.23 10.95
CA GLU A 93 5.56 21.98 9.52
C GLU A 93 6.64 21.07 8.93
N VAL A 94 7.90 21.26 9.31
CA VAL A 94 9.03 20.42 8.87
C VAL A 94 8.85 18.99 9.38
N LEU A 95 8.45 18.83 10.65
CA LEU A 95 8.19 17.51 11.22
C LEU A 95 7.03 16.80 10.50
N ILE A 96 5.93 17.51 10.21
CA ILE A 96 4.79 16.96 9.47
C ILE A 96 5.21 16.55 8.05
N ALA A 97 5.96 17.41 7.35
CA ALA A 97 6.42 17.15 6.00
C ALA A 97 7.34 15.90 5.91
N ARG A 98 8.12 15.62 6.96
CA ARG A 98 8.98 14.43 7.04
C ARG A 98 8.22 13.16 7.42
N LEU A 99 7.25 13.25 8.33
CA LEU A 99 6.48 12.09 8.79
C LEU A 99 5.46 11.59 7.75
N ASN A 100 4.79 12.52 7.05
CA ASN A 100 3.69 12.18 6.15
C ASN A 100 4.06 11.17 5.04
N PRO A 101 5.19 11.30 4.32
CA PRO A 101 5.59 10.32 3.31
C PRO A 101 5.84 8.92 3.88
N ILE A 102 6.44 8.83 5.08
CA ILE A 102 6.75 7.55 5.74
C ILE A 102 5.46 6.84 6.14
N ILE A 103 4.56 7.55 6.82
CA ILE A 103 3.26 7.03 7.25
C ILE A 103 2.44 6.60 6.02
N ARG A 104 2.30 7.47 5.03
CA ARG A 104 1.52 7.17 3.82
C ARG A 104 2.09 5.99 3.04
N GLY A 105 3.41 5.93 2.87
CA GLY A 105 4.07 4.82 2.18
C GLY A 105 3.80 3.49 2.87
N TRP A 106 3.99 3.44 4.19
CA TRP A 106 3.76 2.24 4.98
C TRP A 106 2.29 1.81 4.98
N CYS A 107 1.37 2.75 5.17
CA CYS A 107 -0.07 2.48 5.09
C CYS A 107 -0.48 1.98 3.71
N ASN A 108 0.02 2.58 2.64
CA ASN A 108 -0.28 2.15 1.27
C ASN A 108 0.19 0.71 1.00
N TYR A 109 1.35 0.31 1.55
CA TYR A 109 1.85 -1.06 1.42
C TYR A 109 0.97 -2.07 2.15
N TYR A 110 0.50 -1.73 3.35
CA TYR A 110 -0.28 -2.64 4.20
C TYR A 110 -1.80 -2.50 4.06
N ARG A 111 -2.32 -1.60 3.22
CA ARG A 111 -3.77 -1.36 3.10
C ARG A 111 -4.57 -2.54 2.54
N THR A 112 -3.91 -3.52 1.93
CA THR A 112 -4.60 -4.65 1.28
C THR A 112 -4.88 -5.81 2.23
N VAL A 113 -4.21 -5.84 3.37
CA VAL A 113 -4.29 -6.91 4.36
C VAL A 113 -5.05 -6.45 5.61
N THR A 114 -5.15 -7.32 6.62
CA THR A 114 -5.92 -7.03 7.84
C THR A 114 -5.10 -6.13 8.76
N SER A 115 -5.08 -4.84 8.44
CA SER A 115 -4.21 -3.84 9.07
C SER A 115 -4.95 -2.81 9.91
N ARG A 116 -6.28 -2.87 10.01
CA ARG A 116 -7.08 -1.82 10.67
C ARG A 116 -6.74 -1.67 12.16
N GLU A 117 -6.62 -2.79 12.88
CA GLU A 117 -6.17 -2.81 14.28
C GLU A 117 -4.75 -2.26 14.41
N THR A 118 -3.84 -2.70 13.53
CA THR A 118 -2.46 -2.23 13.51
C THR A 118 -2.40 -0.72 13.26
N PHE A 119 -3.13 -0.19 12.29
CA PHE A 119 -3.17 1.25 12.02
C PHE A 119 -3.66 2.04 13.24
N SER A 120 -4.64 1.52 13.97
CA SER A 120 -5.08 2.14 15.22
C SER A 120 -4.00 2.10 16.31
N SER A 121 -3.24 1.00 16.44
CA SER A 121 -2.14 0.95 17.40
C SER A 121 -0.99 1.88 17.01
N GLU A 122 -0.70 2.00 15.71
CA GLU A 122 0.30 2.92 15.18
C GLU A 122 -0.05 4.38 15.47
N ASP A 123 -1.31 4.77 15.33
CA ASP A 123 -1.77 6.12 15.67
C ASP A 123 -1.58 6.42 17.16
N SER A 124 -1.84 5.46 18.05
CA SER A 124 -1.57 5.60 19.49
C SER A 124 -0.09 5.79 19.79
N ILE A 125 0.79 5.07 19.10
CA ILE A 125 2.25 5.18 19.27
C ILE A 125 2.76 6.52 18.72
N LEU A 126 2.25 6.95 17.57
CA LEU A 126 2.54 8.25 16.98
C LEU A 126 2.10 9.38 17.91
N TRP A 127 0.90 9.31 18.48
CA TRP A 127 0.41 10.23 19.49
C TRP A 127 1.36 10.34 20.68
N ASN A 128 1.76 9.21 21.28
CA ASN A 128 2.66 9.21 22.42
C ASN A 128 4.03 9.82 22.07
N THR A 129 4.53 9.56 20.87
CA THR A 129 5.80 10.11 20.38
C THR A 129 5.73 11.62 20.20
N LEU A 130 4.64 12.15 19.63
CA LEU A 130 4.42 13.58 19.43
C LEU A 130 4.10 14.32 20.73
N ARG A 131 3.41 13.66 21.67
CA ARG A 131 3.20 14.17 23.02
C ARG A 131 4.55 14.35 23.73
N ALA A 132 5.45 13.37 23.63
CA ALA A 132 6.80 13.48 24.19
C ALA A 132 7.61 14.61 23.53
N TRP A 133 7.52 14.77 22.21
CA TRP A 133 8.12 15.89 21.48
C TRP A 133 7.60 17.25 22.00
N THR A 134 6.29 17.36 22.24
CA THR A 134 5.66 18.56 22.78
C THR A 134 6.13 18.86 24.20
N VAL A 135 6.20 17.84 25.06
CA VAL A 135 6.71 17.95 26.44
C VAL A 135 8.17 18.42 26.47
N ASN A 136 9.00 18.02 25.52
CA ASN A 136 10.39 18.47 25.45
C ASN A 136 10.49 19.98 25.12
N ARG A 137 9.50 20.54 24.43
CA ARG A 137 9.50 21.94 23.98
C ARG A 137 8.73 22.89 24.87
N LYS A 138 7.86 22.38 25.76
CA LYS A 138 7.09 23.23 26.67
C LYS A 138 8.01 23.80 27.74
N LYS A 139 7.68 25.00 28.24
CA LYS A 139 8.31 25.50 29.47
C LYS A 139 7.87 24.61 30.65
N LYS A 140 8.73 24.51 31.67
CA LYS A 140 8.48 23.63 32.83
C LYS A 140 7.12 23.90 33.47
N GLU A 141 6.79 25.17 33.64
CA GLU A 141 5.57 25.69 34.27
C GLU A 141 4.30 25.54 33.40
N THR A 142 4.43 25.42 32.07
CA THR A 142 3.26 25.34 31.19
C THR A 142 2.52 24.02 31.40
N PRO A 143 1.20 24.02 31.69
CA PRO A 143 0.41 22.80 31.73
C PRO A 143 0.50 22.02 30.42
N LEU A 144 0.45 20.69 30.50
CA LEU A 144 0.59 19.84 29.30
C LEU A 144 -0.51 20.12 28.27
N TYR A 145 -1.74 20.30 28.73
CA TYR A 145 -2.87 20.56 27.86
C TYR A 145 -2.66 21.82 27.01
N ASP A 146 -2.21 22.92 27.61
CA ASP A 146 -1.95 24.18 26.92
C ASP A 146 -0.81 24.05 25.90
N ALA A 147 0.24 23.32 26.26
CA ALA A 147 1.33 23.01 25.35
C ALA A 147 0.86 22.17 24.15
N LEU A 148 -0.01 21.18 24.37
CA LEU A 148 -0.60 20.36 23.30
C LEU A 148 -1.52 21.19 22.41
N LYS A 149 -2.40 22.03 22.98
CA LYS A 149 -3.33 22.88 22.22
C LYS A 149 -2.63 23.86 21.27
N LYS A 150 -1.36 24.19 21.53
CA LYS A 150 -0.51 24.99 20.62
C LYS A 150 -0.19 24.27 19.31
N TYR A 151 0.00 22.95 19.34
CA TYR A 151 0.43 22.17 18.16
C TYR A 151 -0.68 21.26 17.62
N PHE A 152 -1.67 20.95 18.44
CA PHE A 152 -2.78 20.08 18.10
C PHE A 152 -4.08 20.87 18.08
N SER A 153 -4.83 20.72 16.99
CA SER A 153 -6.17 21.30 16.83
C SER A 153 -7.11 20.28 16.20
N TYR A 154 -8.42 20.55 16.21
CA TYR A 154 -9.39 19.66 15.59
C TYR A 154 -9.23 19.71 14.06
N GLY A 155 -8.76 18.59 13.50
CA GLY A 155 -8.56 18.40 12.08
C GLY A 155 -9.81 17.88 11.38
N LYS A 156 -9.61 17.24 10.24
CA LYS A 156 -10.68 16.59 9.49
C LYS A 156 -11.41 15.57 10.38
N GLN A 157 -12.74 15.48 10.21
CA GLN A 157 -13.61 14.57 10.99
C GLN A 157 -13.59 14.81 12.51
N GLY A 158 -13.19 16.01 12.97
CA GLY A 158 -13.20 16.36 14.40
C GLY A 158 -12.12 15.64 15.22
N LYS A 159 -11.10 15.05 14.58
CA LYS A 159 -9.99 14.39 15.30
C LYS A 159 -8.97 15.41 15.79
N TRP A 160 -8.57 15.31 17.05
CA TRP A 160 -7.49 16.14 17.60
C TRP A 160 -6.15 15.76 16.96
N THR A 161 -5.65 16.61 16.06
CA THR A 161 -4.60 16.27 15.10
C THR A 161 -3.43 17.23 15.20
N PHE A 162 -2.21 16.71 15.06
CA PHE A 162 -0.99 17.51 14.99
C PHE A 162 -0.95 18.25 13.66
N GLN A 163 -1.26 19.54 13.66
CA GLN A 163 -1.42 20.31 12.43
C GLN A 163 -1.14 21.80 12.62
N THR A 164 -0.76 22.44 11.52
CA THR A 164 -0.71 23.90 11.34
C THR A 164 -1.85 24.32 10.41
N ARG A 165 -1.90 25.61 10.01
CA ARG A 165 -2.88 26.09 9.03
C ARG A 165 -2.76 25.42 7.66
N GLU A 166 -1.53 25.07 7.25
CA GLU A 166 -1.24 24.53 5.92
C GLU A 166 -0.89 23.04 5.93
N TYR A 167 -0.34 22.54 7.03
CA TYR A 167 0.17 21.17 7.12
C TYR A 167 -0.63 20.36 8.13
N VAL A 168 -1.19 19.23 7.67
CA VAL A 168 -1.92 18.28 8.52
C VAL A 168 -1.16 16.96 8.56
N LEU A 169 -0.90 16.45 9.76
CA LEU A 169 -0.33 15.12 9.93
C LEU A 169 -1.36 14.05 9.54
N TYR A 170 -0.93 13.11 8.73
CA TYR A 170 -1.74 11.99 8.29
C TYR A 170 -1.83 10.91 9.37
N HIS A 171 -3.04 10.51 9.74
CA HIS A 171 -3.26 9.36 10.63
C HIS A 171 -3.31 8.06 9.82
N HIS A 172 -2.74 6.99 10.36
CA HIS A 172 -2.77 5.67 9.73
C HIS A 172 -4.20 5.20 9.51
N THR A 173 -5.10 5.48 10.46
CA THR A 173 -6.53 5.13 10.39
C THR A 173 -7.31 5.86 9.29
N GLU A 174 -6.77 6.94 8.70
CA GLU A 174 -7.35 7.56 7.49
C GLU A 174 -7.18 6.68 6.25
N THR A 175 -6.30 5.67 6.30
CA THR A 175 -6.09 4.76 5.18
C THR A 175 -7.23 3.75 5.09
N GLU A 176 -8.00 3.86 4.01
CA GLU A 176 -9.01 2.87 3.68
C GLU A 176 -8.37 1.51 3.32
N ILE A 177 -8.87 0.44 3.96
CA ILE A 177 -8.48 -0.93 3.65
C ILE A 177 -9.11 -1.36 2.31
N LYS A 178 -8.26 -1.69 1.32
CA LYS A 178 -8.69 -2.11 -0.02
C LYS A 178 -8.27 -3.54 -0.29
N ARG A 179 -9.20 -4.48 -0.15
CA ARG A 179 -8.92 -5.92 -0.32
C ARG A 179 -8.63 -6.26 -1.78
N HIS A 180 -7.76 -7.24 -2.00
CA HIS A 180 -7.55 -7.81 -3.32
C HIS A 180 -8.85 -8.46 -3.83
N THR A 181 -9.26 -8.10 -5.03
CA THR A 181 -10.31 -8.81 -5.75
C THR A 181 -9.71 -10.08 -6.32
N LEU A 182 -10.32 -11.25 -6.14
CA LEU A 182 -9.84 -12.49 -6.77
C LEU A 182 -10.00 -12.42 -8.29
N VAL A 183 -9.13 -13.12 -9.02
CA VAL A 183 -9.33 -13.35 -10.46
C VAL A 183 -10.50 -14.33 -10.59
N LYS A 184 -11.39 -14.11 -11.55
CA LYS A 184 -12.44 -15.09 -11.86
C LYS A 184 -11.80 -16.43 -12.23
N PRO A 185 -12.27 -17.58 -11.71
CA PRO A 185 -11.65 -18.88 -11.95
C PRO A 185 -11.45 -19.22 -13.44
N GLU A 186 -12.41 -18.82 -14.28
CA GLU A 186 -12.42 -19.05 -15.72
C GLU A 186 -11.60 -18.02 -16.53
N SER A 187 -11.07 -16.98 -15.87
CA SER A 187 -10.31 -15.93 -16.54
C SER A 187 -8.81 -16.18 -16.49
N SER A 188 -8.17 -16.06 -17.64
CA SER A 188 -6.71 -16.14 -17.82
C SER A 188 -6.21 -14.91 -18.57
N PRO A 189 -5.03 -14.34 -18.28
CA PRO A 189 -4.48 -13.24 -19.09
C PRO A 189 -4.43 -13.52 -20.60
N TYR A 190 -4.46 -14.81 -20.97
CA TYR A 190 -4.42 -15.30 -22.35
C TYR A 190 -5.79 -15.73 -22.91
N ASP A 191 -6.90 -15.46 -22.21
CA ASP A 191 -8.26 -15.85 -22.62
C ASP A 191 -8.89 -14.91 -23.66
N GLY A 192 -8.20 -13.84 -24.06
CA GLY A 192 -8.71 -12.82 -24.97
C GLY A 192 -9.76 -11.87 -24.37
N ASN A 193 -10.05 -11.97 -23.07
CA ASN A 193 -10.99 -11.09 -22.37
C ASN A 193 -10.33 -9.76 -21.97
N TRP A 194 -9.92 -9.01 -22.97
CA TRP A 194 -9.19 -7.76 -22.80
C TRP A 194 -9.96 -6.71 -22.01
N THR A 195 -11.30 -6.72 -22.09
CA THR A 195 -12.15 -5.80 -21.33
C THR A 195 -12.04 -6.03 -19.83
N TYR A 196 -12.03 -7.29 -19.39
CA TYR A 196 -11.84 -7.67 -17.99
C TYR A 196 -10.44 -7.30 -17.49
N TRP A 197 -9.40 -7.67 -18.23
CA TRP A 197 -8.00 -7.44 -17.82
C TRP A 197 -7.62 -5.95 -17.81
N SER A 198 -8.06 -5.19 -18.81
CA SER A 198 -7.85 -3.74 -18.88
C SER A 198 -8.54 -3.01 -17.73
N LYS A 199 -9.80 -3.36 -17.44
CA LYS A 199 -10.54 -2.79 -16.30
C LYS A 199 -9.86 -3.13 -14.99
N ARG A 200 -9.51 -4.41 -14.81
CA ARG A 200 -8.85 -4.92 -13.60
C ARG A 200 -7.52 -4.22 -13.34
N ARG A 201 -6.69 -4.04 -14.38
CA ARG A 201 -5.41 -3.31 -14.28
C ARG A 201 -5.62 -1.85 -13.87
N GLY A 202 -6.61 -1.17 -14.46
CA GLY A 202 -6.96 0.20 -14.08
C GLY A 202 -7.46 0.33 -12.63
N THR A 203 -8.14 -0.68 -12.11
CA THR A 203 -8.67 -0.69 -10.73
C THR A 203 -7.71 -1.26 -9.68
N TYR A 204 -6.56 -1.78 -10.09
CA TYR A 204 -5.61 -2.42 -9.18
C TYR A 204 -5.07 -1.42 -8.15
N THR A 205 -4.93 -1.86 -6.89
CA THR A 205 -4.63 -0.98 -5.74
C THR A 205 -3.28 -0.28 -5.85
N GLY A 206 -2.31 -0.89 -6.53
CA GLY A 206 -0.99 -0.30 -6.79
C GLY A 206 -0.89 0.54 -8.05
N THR A 207 -1.94 0.62 -8.87
CA THR A 207 -1.90 1.39 -10.13
C THR A 207 -2.01 2.89 -9.81
N PRO A 208 -1.04 3.73 -10.23
CA PRO A 208 -1.14 5.16 -10.05
C PRO A 208 -2.42 5.71 -10.69
N ALA A 209 -3.08 6.66 -10.02
CA ALA A 209 -4.36 7.23 -10.51
C ALA A 209 -4.25 7.80 -11.93
N ARG A 210 -3.09 8.39 -12.26
CA ARG A 210 -2.77 8.90 -13.59
C ARG A 210 -2.80 7.77 -14.64
N VAL A 211 -2.13 6.65 -14.36
CA VAL A 211 -2.12 5.45 -15.22
C VAL A 211 -3.52 4.85 -15.34
N ALA A 212 -4.24 4.68 -14.23
CA ALA A 212 -5.61 4.15 -14.24
C ALA A 212 -6.56 4.95 -15.15
N LYS A 213 -6.46 6.28 -15.10
CA LYS A 213 -7.24 7.18 -15.95
C LYS A 213 -6.87 7.07 -17.42
N LEU A 214 -5.58 6.94 -17.73
CA LEU A 214 -5.09 6.75 -19.10
C LEU A 214 -5.53 5.40 -19.68
N LEU A 215 -5.41 4.32 -18.91
CA LEU A 215 -5.89 2.99 -19.31
C LEU A 215 -7.39 3.01 -19.63
N LYS A 216 -8.19 3.69 -18.80
CA LYS A 216 -9.62 3.87 -19.07
C LYS A 216 -9.86 4.65 -20.37
N LYS A 217 -9.16 5.78 -20.57
CA LYS A 217 -9.26 6.63 -21.77
C LYS A 217 -8.88 5.86 -23.04
N GLN A 218 -7.82 5.04 -22.96
CA GLN A 218 -7.29 4.26 -24.07
C GLN A 218 -7.98 2.89 -24.26
N LYS A 219 -9.01 2.59 -23.46
CA LYS A 219 -9.67 1.26 -23.45
C LYS A 219 -8.68 0.11 -23.25
N GLY A 220 -7.61 0.36 -22.51
CA GLY A 220 -6.53 -0.57 -22.24
C GLY A 220 -5.69 -0.96 -23.45
N ILE A 221 -5.68 -0.15 -24.51
CA ILE A 221 -4.87 -0.37 -25.71
C ILE A 221 -3.67 0.58 -25.70
N CYS A 222 -2.49 0.06 -26.01
CA CYS A 222 -1.28 0.86 -26.21
C CYS A 222 -1.36 1.61 -27.54
N PRO A 223 -1.26 2.96 -27.57
CA PRO A 223 -1.32 3.73 -28.80
C PRO A 223 -0.21 3.43 -29.81
N GLN A 224 0.95 2.93 -29.35
CA GLN A 224 2.10 2.63 -30.19
C GLN A 224 1.97 1.25 -30.88
N CYS A 225 1.89 0.16 -30.11
CA CYS A 225 1.85 -1.20 -30.67
C CYS A 225 0.44 -1.73 -30.96
N LYS A 226 -0.61 -1.01 -30.56
CA LYS A 226 -2.03 -1.40 -30.69
C LYS A 226 -2.42 -2.68 -29.93
N GLN A 227 -1.54 -3.21 -29.09
CA GLN A 227 -1.84 -4.35 -28.23
C GLN A 227 -2.49 -3.90 -26.92
N HIS A 228 -3.22 -4.82 -26.28
CA HIS A 228 -3.81 -4.59 -24.97
C HIS A 228 -2.77 -4.64 -23.85
N PHE A 229 -3.01 -3.87 -22.79
CA PHE A 229 -2.25 -3.97 -21.55
C PHE A 229 -2.69 -5.20 -20.75
N THR A 230 -1.71 -5.97 -20.32
CA THR A 230 -1.82 -7.08 -19.38
C THR A 230 -1.49 -6.61 -17.95
N PRO A 231 -1.89 -7.36 -16.91
CA PRO A 231 -1.46 -7.10 -15.54
C PRO A 231 0.05 -7.12 -15.32
N GLU A 232 0.79 -7.85 -16.14
CA GLU A 232 2.24 -8.05 -16.06
C GLU A 232 3.02 -6.90 -16.71
N ASP A 233 2.37 -6.11 -17.56
CA ASP A 233 3.04 -5.03 -18.30
C ASP A 233 3.56 -3.92 -17.39
N LEU A 234 4.80 -3.51 -17.65
CA LEU A 234 5.36 -2.25 -17.19
C LEU A 234 4.80 -1.11 -18.04
N ILE A 235 4.06 -0.22 -17.41
CA ILE A 235 3.35 0.89 -18.06
C ILE A 235 4.02 2.19 -17.67
N GLU A 236 4.42 2.95 -18.67
CA GLU A 236 5.00 4.28 -18.51
C GLU A 236 4.03 5.34 -19.05
N VAL A 237 4.07 6.52 -18.43
CA VAL A 237 3.26 7.67 -18.86
C VAL A 237 4.13 8.58 -19.69
N ASP A 238 3.67 8.83 -20.91
CA ASP A 238 4.37 9.61 -21.93
C ASP A 238 3.53 10.80 -22.40
N HIS A 239 4.20 11.81 -22.95
CA HIS A 239 3.56 12.93 -23.62
C HIS A 239 3.46 12.67 -25.13
N ILE A 240 2.25 12.76 -25.69
CA ILE A 240 2.00 12.61 -27.13
C ILE A 240 2.86 13.62 -27.91
N ILE A 241 2.77 14.89 -27.53
CA ILE A 241 3.71 15.94 -27.93
C ILE A 241 4.76 16.04 -26.82
N PRO A 242 6.05 15.79 -27.08
CA PRO A 242 7.11 15.89 -26.08
C PRO A 242 7.17 17.27 -25.43
N LYS A 243 7.59 17.32 -24.16
CA LYS A 243 7.79 18.59 -23.45
C LYS A 243 8.79 19.51 -24.16
N SER A 244 9.85 18.95 -24.75
CA SER A 244 10.84 19.69 -25.54
C SER A 244 10.22 20.41 -26.73
N LYS A 245 9.13 19.86 -27.30
CA LYS A 245 8.35 20.42 -28.42
C LYS A 245 7.12 21.21 -27.96
N GLY A 246 7.14 21.72 -26.72
CA GLY A 246 6.06 22.55 -26.16
C GLY A 246 4.84 21.77 -25.63
N GLY A 247 4.93 20.45 -25.52
CA GLY A 247 3.86 19.62 -25.00
C GLY A 247 3.50 19.89 -23.54
N LYS A 248 2.20 20.14 -23.27
CA LYS A 248 1.69 20.41 -21.91
C LYS A 248 1.46 19.12 -21.11
N ASP A 249 1.65 19.14 -19.79
CA ASP A 249 1.33 18.01 -18.89
C ASP A 249 -0.17 17.92 -18.58
N THR A 250 -0.99 17.66 -19.61
CA THR A 250 -2.45 17.54 -19.50
C THR A 250 -2.93 16.18 -19.97
N TYR A 251 -4.04 15.68 -19.42
CA TYR A 251 -4.59 14.37 -19.82
C TYR A 251 -4.94 14.26 -21.32
N ASN A 252 -5.06 15.37 -22.04
CA ASN A 252 -5.25 15.36 -23.49
C ASN A 252 -3.96 15.04 -24.24
N ASN A 253 -2.81 15.45 -23.68
CA ASN A 253 -1.47 15.22 -24.22
C ASN A 253 -0.74 14.04 -23.55
N LEU A 254 -1.38 13.32 -22.62
CA LEU A 254 -0.77 12.17 -21.95
C LEU A 254 -1.30 10.85 -22.52
N GLN A 255 -0.42 9.86 -22.58
CA GLN A 255 -0.72 8.48 -22.95
C GLN A 255 0.04 7.49 -22.06
N ALA A 256 -0.56 6.32 -21.84
CA ALA A 256 0.08 5.17 -21.24
C ALA A 256 0.64 4.28 -22.35
N LEU A 257 1.91 3.92 -22.25
CA LEU A 257 2.63 3.04 -23.18
C LEU A 257 3.23 1.86 -22.43
N HIS A 258 3.42 0.75 -23.12
CA HIS A 258 4.35 -0.28 -22.63
C HIS A 258 5.74 0.33 -22.52
N ARG A 259 6.54 -0.11 -21.55
CA ARG A 259 7.92 0.38 -21.38
C ARG A 259 8.73 0.36 -22.69
N HIS A 260 8.73 -0.78 -23.40
CA HIS A 260 9.42 -0.90 -24.68
C HIS A 260 8.84 0.01 -25.78
N CYS A 261 7.54 0.29 -25.76
CA CYS A 261 6.88 1.21 -26.69
C CYS A 261 7.27 2.67 -26.40
N HIS A 262 7.40 3.03 -25.12
CA HIS A 262 7.87 4.34 -24.71
C HIS A 262 9.33 4.57 -25.13
N ASP A 263 10.20 3.58 -24.96
CA ASP A 263 11.59 3.64 -25.42
C ASP A 263 11.66 3.84 -26.94
N ALA A 264 10.85 3.09 -27.70
CA ALA A 264 10.77 3.20 -29.16
C ALA A 264 10.27 4.58 -29.62
N LYS A 265 9.21 5.10 -29.00
CA LYS A 265 8.69 6.44 -29.30
C LYS A 265 9.73 7.52 -28.98
N SER A 266 10.32 7.45 -27.79
CA SER A 266 11.31 8.43 -27.34
C SER A 266 12.46 8.54 -28.34
N LYS A 267 12.98 7.42 -28.87
CA LYS A 267 14.01 7.43 -29.91
C LYS A 267 13.56 8.18 -31.17
N ASN A 268 12.32 7.98 -31.61
CA ASN A 268 11.78 8.65 -32.81
C ASN A 268 11.51 10.14 -32.60
N ASP A 269 11.14 10.55 -31.39
CA ASP A 269 10.87 11.96 -31.09
C ASP A 269 12.11 12.86 -31.28
N TYR A 270 13.32 12.30 -31.12
CA TYR A 270 14.62 12.97 -31.31
C TYR A 270 15.18 12.88 -32.74
N LEU A 271 14.58 12.10 -33.64
CA LEU A 271 15.12 11.90 -35.00
C LEU A 271 14.74 13.01 -36.01
N TYR A 272 13.93 13.99 -35.61
CA TYR A 272 13.44 15.07 -36.50
C TYR A 272 13.83 16.49 -36.00
N ASP A 273 15.08 16.70 -35.58
CA ASP A 273 15.64 18.02 -35.23
C ASP A 273 16.84 18.39 -36.14
N TRP A 274 16.73 18.19 -37.46
CA TRP A 274 17.78 18.57 -38.44
C TRP A 274 17.30 19.60 -39.49
N HIS A 275 16.60 20.65 -39.06
CA HIS A 275 16.42 21.84 -39.91
C HIS A 275 16.72 23.12 -39.12
N LEU A 276 18.00 23.50 -39.16
CA LEU A 276 18.45 24.89 -39.20
C LEU A 276 18.27 25.41 -40.62
#